data_AF-A0A6I1E1X3-F1
#
_entry.id   AF-A0A6I1E1X3-F1
#
_cell.length_a   1.000
_cell.length_b   1.000
_cell.length_c   1.000
_cell.angle_alpha   90.00
_cell.angle_beta   90.00
_cell.angle_gamma   90.00
#
_symmetry.space_group_name_H-M   'P 1'
#
loop_
_entity.id
_entity.type
_entity.pdbx_description
1 polymer ?
#
loop_
_entity_poly.entity_id
_entity_poly.type
_entity_poly.pdbx_seq_one_letter_code
_entity_poly.pdbx_strand_id
1 'polypeptide(L)'
;MKKPHNKLYFALAVLFSITVSAQETFSDTFSALSYSNNNGSRSWASNWLEYNDTNTPDDGRIQIQGSRLRFSGLSSQYITRTTNLNFYVTASLSFDWETSSLDGAETMAVQISSDGSSFTTIGTFSGNNSGSFSQDISAYISNNTTVRFIKNGITWDQGNDRFYADNVTISATYLDSDNDGIGDLVDLDDDNDGITDEEEYCTTVSASFLTSADVGERSVVVNHTDTGYLRLDFSSMDNSFQLDINGTTVHPSVLEFENGALDSGDEYFLFQSDGSFINSPWVANSNGLPRLRLVIDESGQVNLYGTRTTSSTSLELMEAQGGTPFNFITWVPGNNNTFTVTNQAGPGPEGFTGDLFASAVCDTDGDGIQNELDLDSDNDGIFDIVESGVLNLGGVADSNNDGVIDGATSGSGSNGLYNNIEDNDTEYAIPTYSVLDSDADGTYDPYSTDSDGDICNDVVESGFTDNNDDGYLGPLPITVDSNGVVTSGSDGYTTPADNDSNTTYDYREAGTVPSISSQPANVTTCPGCSTTISVSSTADQFQWQVFNGGSWTDLADAGIYSGTHTGTLSITNPTPTEDNNQYRVILTNNSYVCGNTLSNTATLTLEVNTVVTNRRITYRVNKN
;
A
#
# COMPACT_ATOMS: atom_id res chain seq x y z
N MET A 1 26.19 -41.82 -51.73
CA MET A 1 26.01 -42.30 -50.35
C MET A 1 25.63 -41.11 -49.48
N LYS A 2 24.43 -41.14 -48.89
CA LYS A 2 23.77 -40.01 -48.19
C LYS A 2 24.38 -39.80 -46.79
N LYS A 3 24.60 -38.54 -46.41
CA LYS A 3 24.87 -38.08 -45.03
C LYS A 3 23.59 -38.24 -44.17
N PRO A 4 23.68 -38.58 -42.87
CA PRO A 4 22.52 -38.57 -41.99
C PRO A 4 22.23 -37.14 -41.50
N HIS A 5 20.94 -36.81 -41.43
CA HIS A 5 20.42 -35.57 -40.86
C HIS A 5 20.28 -35.74 -39.34
N ASN A 6 20.92 -34.87 -38.55
CA ASN A 6 20.54 -34.66 -37.15
C ASN A 6 19.32 -33.72 -37.13
N LYS A 7 18.17 -34.22 -36.68
CA LYS A 7 17.03 -33.38 -36.30
C LYS A 7 17.21 -32.99 -34.84
N LEU A 8 17.44 -31.71 -34.59
CA LEU A 8 17.38 -31.10 -33.27
C LEU A 8 15.90 -30.91 -32.94
N TYR A 9 15.39 -31.59 -31.91
CA TYR A 9 14.06 -31.33 -31.39
C TYR A 9 14.18 -30.19 -30.38
N PHE A 10 13.64 -29.01 -30.72
CA PHE A 10 13.34 -27.97 -29.74
C PHE A 10 12.13 -28.43 -28.93
N ALA A 11 12.35 -28.82 -27.67
CA ALA A 11 11.27 -28.92 -26.71
C ALA A 11 11.01 -27.50 -26.21
N LEU A 12 9.91 -26.90 -26.67
CA LEU A 12 9.36 -25.67 -26.11
C LEU A 12 8.76 -26.06 -24.75
N ALA A 13 9.54 -25.88 -23.68
CA ALA A 13 9.00 -25.89 -22.33
C ALA A 13 8.22 -24.59 -22.17
N VAL A 14 6.91 -24.66 -22.34
CA VAL A 14 6.00 -23.63 -21.83
C VAL A 14 6.08 -23.78 -20.31
N LEU A 15 6.89 -22.94 -19.66
CA LEU A 15 6.72 -22.72 -18.23
C LEU A 15 5.33 -22.11 -18.08
N PHE A 16 4.40 -22.89 -17.53
CA PHE A 16 3.27 -22.31 -16.85
C PHE A 16 3.86 -21.62 -15.62
N SER A 17 3.82 -20.29 -15.60
CA SER A 17 3.89 -19.54 -14.35
C SER A 17 2.70 -20.04 -13.53
N ILE A 18 2.97 -20.83 -12.51
CA ILE A 18 1.98 -21.16 -11.51
C ILE A 18 2.02 -19.95 -10.59
N THR A 19 1.10 -19.02 -10.78
CA THR A 19 0.77 -18.08 -9.71
C THR A 19 0.30 -18.94 -8.55
N VAL A 20 1.10 -18.99 -7.49
CA VAL A 20 0.67 -19.58 -6.21
C VAL A 20 -0.14 -18.48 -5.55
N SER A 21 -1.38 -18.27 -6.01
CA SER A 21 -2.30 -17.43 -5.25
C SER A 21 -2.47 -18.08 -3.87
N ALA A 22 -2.43 -17.29 -2.79
CA ALA A 22 -2.75 -17.72 -1.44
C ALA A 22 -4.17 -18.33 -1.41
N GLN A 23 -4.27 -19.65 -1.57
CA GLN A 23 -5.53 -20.38 -1.70
C GLN A 23 -5.88 -21.05 -0.39
N GLU A 24 -7.09 -20.79 0.09
CA GLU A 24 -7.67 -21.47 1.23
C GLU A 24 -8.80 -22.40 0.86
N THR A 25 -9.10 -23.32 1.77
CA THR A 25 -10.15 -24.30 1.59
C THR A 25 -11.07 -24.39 2.80
N PHE A 26 -12.37 -24.44 2.53
CA PHE A 26 -13.42 -24.84 3.46
C PHE A 26 -13.86 -26.24 3.04
N SER A 27 -13.40 -27.27 3.76
CA SER A 27 -13.58 -28.66 3.32
C SER A 27 -14.25 -29.56 4.34
N ASP A 28 -15.01 -30.53 3.87
CA ASP A 28 -15.51 -31.66 4.64
C ASP A 28 -15.44 -32.94 3.80
N THR A 29 -14.59 -33.85 4.26
CA THR A 29 -14.37 -35.18 3.66
C THR A 29 -15.31 -36.23 4.25
N PHE A 30 -16.21 -35.84 5.16
CA PHE A 30 -17.10 -36.72 5.91
C PHE A 30 -16.36 -37.90 6.58
N SER A 31 -15.08 -37.71 6.89
CA SER A 31 -14.21 -38.72 7.51
C SER A 31 -14.61 -39.01 8.96
N ALA A 32 -15.30 -38.06 9.62
CA ALA A 32 -15.97 -38.23 10.89
C ALA A 32 -17.49 -38.31 10.73
N LEU A 33 -18.16 -39.07 11.60
CA LEU A 33 -19.62 -39.10 11.72
C LEU A 33 -20.11 -37.83 12.45
N SER A 34 -19.90 -36.66 11.85
CA SER A 34 -20.26 -35.36 12.41
C SER A 34 -20.60 -34.34 11.33
N TYR A 35 -21.63 -33.52 11.59
CA TYR A 35 -21.98 -32.35 10.77
C TYR A 35 -21.15 -31.11 11.06
N SER A 36 -20.32 -31.14 12.11
CA SER A 36 -19.39 -30.07 12.46
C SER A 36 -17.95 -30.33 11.98
N ASN A 37 -17.73 -31.39 11.21
CA ASN A 37 -16.38 -31.78 10.80
C ASN A 37 -15.80 -30.75 9.81
N ASN A 38 -14.57 -30.30 10.06
CA ASN A 38 -13.82 -29.38 9.21
C ASN A 38 -12.48 -30.02 8.83
N ASN A 39 -12.19 -30.08 7.54
CA ASN A 39 -10.94 -30.64 6.99
C ASN A 39 -10.19 -29.66 6.09
N GLY A 40 -10.70 -28.44 5.93
CA GLY A 40 -10.05 -27.39 5.16
C GLY A 40 -8.96 -26.66 5.94
N SER A 41 -8.27 -25.72 5.30
CA SER A 41 -7.38 -24.77 5.98
C SER A 41 -8.17 -23.77 6.84
N ARG A 42 -9.46 -23.57 6.55
CA ARG A 42 -10.41 -22.84 7.38
C ARG A 42 -11.61 -23.69 7.79
N SER A 43 -12.21 -23.33 8.92
CA SER A 43 -13.46 -23.88 9.39
C SER A 43 -14.64 -23.25 8.67
N TRP A 44 -15.68 -24.04 8.41
CA TRP A 44 -16.95 -23.50 7.93
C TRP A 44 -17.63 -22.68 9.03
N ALA A 45 -18.31 -21.59 8.65
CA ALA A 45 -19.06 -20.73 9.57
C ALA A 45 -20.27 -21.42 10.21
N SER A 46 -20.75 -22.52 9.62
CA SER A 46 -21.80 -23.35 10.20
C SER A 46 -21.50 -24.85 10.12
N ASN A 47 -22.12 -25.60 11.02
CA ASN A 47 -22.34 -27.02 10.82
C ASN A 47 -23.19 -27.25 9.56
N TRP A 48 -23.20 -28.47 9.05
CA TRP A 48 -24.30 -28.90 8.17
C TRP A 48 -25.62 -28.86 8.95
N LEU A 49 -26.62 -28.19 8.37
CA LEU A 49 -27.95 -28.03 8.96
C LEU A 49 -28.99 -28.66 8.06
N GLU A 50 -29.73 -29.63 8.59
CA GLU A 50 -30.83 -30.27 7.88
C GLU A 50 -32.14 -29.56 8.14
N TYR A 51 -32.99 -29.56 7.11
CA TYR A 51 -34.34 -29.03 7.18
C TYR A 51 -35.34 -30.10 6.78
N ASN A 52 -36.43 -30.19 7.56
CA ASN A 52 -37.48 -31.21 7.40
C ASN A 52 -36.99 -32.67 7.59
N ASP A 53 -35.88 -32.85 8.31
CA ASP A 53 -35.30 -34.16 8.68
C ASP A 53 -34.89 -34.16 10.18
N THR A 54 -34.07 -35.10 10.62
CA THR A 54 -33.72 -35.30 12.03
C THR A 54 -32.63 -34.37 12.56
N ASN A 55 -31.86 -33.72 11.68
CA ASN A 55 -30.71 -32.89 12.01
C ASN A 55 -29.65 -33.65 12.82
N THR A 56 -29.39 -34.89 12.42
CA THR A 56 -28.45 -35.83 13.06
C THR A 56 -27.60 -36.53 12.02
N PRO A 57 -26.28 -36.70 12.22
CA PRO A 57 -25.40 -37.23 11.18
C PRO A 57 -25.56 -38.74 10.88
N ASP A 58 -26.28 -39.52 11.70
CA ASP A 58 -26.34 -40.99 11.61
C ASP A 58 -27.77 -41.58 11.44
N ASP A 59 -28.78 -40.72 11.33
CA ASP A 59 -30.19 -41.10 11.14
C ASP A 59 -30.87 -40.15 10.16
N GLY A 60 -32.01 -40.55 9.58
CA GLY A 60 -32.78 -39.70 8.67
C GLY A 60 -32.60 -40.01 7.19
N ARG A 61 -33.21 -39.17 6.34
CA ARG A 61 -33.14 -39.30 4.86
C ARG A 61 -31.86 -38.71 4.30
N ILE A 62 -31.29 -37.75 5.01
CA ILE A 62 -29.93 -37.22 4.84
C ILE A 62 -29.12 -37.74 6.04
N GLN A 63 -27.95 -38.33 5.79
CA GLN A 63 -27.07 -38.87 6.85
C GLN A 63 -25.67 -39.11 6.28
N ILE A 64 -24.66 -39.24 7.14
CA ILE A 64 -23.33 -39.69 6.74
C ILE A 64 -23.30 -41.22 6.78
N GLN A 65 -22.99 -41.84 5.65
CA GLN A 65 -22.90 -43.28 5.52
C GLN A 65 -21.67 -43.70 4.70
N GLY A 66 -20.76 -44.43 5.34
CA GLY A 66 -19.53 -44.89 4.69
C GLY A 66 -18.62 -43.74 4.29
N SER A 67 -18.47 -42.75 5.19
CA SER A 67 -17.69 -41.53 5.00
C SER A 67 -18.12 -40.66 3.82
N ARG A 68 -19.43 -40.63 3.54
CA ARG A 68 -20.03 -39.80 2.48
C ARG A 68 -21.37 -39.27 2.95
N LEU A 69 -21.73 -38.07 2.53
CA LEU A 69 -23.06 -37.53 2.76
C LEU A 69 -24.05 -38.21 1.83
N ARG A 70 -24.96 -39.01 2.40
CA ARG A 70 -25.95 -39.82 1.68
C ARG A 70 -27.33 -39.21 1.79
N PHE A 71 -28.03 -39.19 0.67
CA PHE A 71 -29.41 -38.75 0.53
C PHE A 71 -30.25 -39.92 0.01
N SER A 72 -31.44 -40.12 0.56
CA SER A 72 -32.36 -41.16 0.06
C SER A 72 -33.82 -40.80 0.30
N GLY A 73 -34.67 -41.11 -0.68
CA GLY A 73 -36.12 -40.94 -0.52
C GLY A 73 -36.55 -39.51 -0.25
N LEU A 74 -35.91 -38.48 -0.81
CA LEU A 74 -36.21 -37.08 -0.50
C LEU A 74 -37.62 -36.66 -0.94
N SER A 75 -38.32 -35.86 -0.11
CA SER A 75 -39.60 -35.21 -0.46
C SER A 75 -39.60 -33.70 -0.27
N SER A 76 -39.06 -33.21 0.85
CA SER A 76 -38.93 -31.78 1.16
C SER A 76 -37.68 -31.49 1.98
N GLN A 77 -36.87 -32.53 2.20
CA GLN A 77 -35.61 -32.48 2.93
C GLN A 77 -34.56 -31.80 2.08
N TYR A 78 -33.72 -31.02 2.75
CA TYR A 78 -32.50 -30.46 2.20
C TYR A 78 -31.51 -30.20 3.33
N ILE A 79 -30.26 -30.02 2.97
CA ILE A 79 -29.20 -29.69 3.91
C ILE A 79 -28.40 -28.50 3.39
N THR A 80 -27.96 -27.63 4.29
CA THR A 80 -27.18 -26.44 3.96
C THR A 80 -25.90 -26.36 4.77
N ARG A 81 -24.91 -25.66 4.25
CA ARG A 81 -23.73 -25.24 5.01
C ARG A 81 -23.27 -23.87 4.53
N THR A 82 -22.85 -23.03 5.47
CA THR A 82 -22.49 -21.63 5.22
C THR A 82 -21.02 -21.40 5.52
N THR A 83 -20.40 -20.55 4.72
CA THR A 83 -19.09 -19.97 4.99
C THR A 83 -19.08 -18.47 4.66
N ASN A 84 -18.16 -17.73 5.29
CA ASN A 84 -17.89 -16.34 4.96
C ASN A 84 -16.81 -16.30 3.89
N LEU A 85 -17.12 -15.76 2.71
CA LEU A 85 -16.16 -15.57 1.62
C LEU A 85 -15.87 -14.11 1.31
N ASN A 86 -16.36 -13.13 2.09
CA ASN A 86 -16.24 -11.70 1.75
C ASN A 86 -14.81 -11.23 1.43
N PHE A 87 -13.81 -11.93 1.95
CA PHE A 87 -12.39 -11.59 1.90
C PHE A 87 -11.66 -12.22 0.70
N TYR A 88 -12.37 -12.96 -0.14
CA TYR A 88 -11.79 -13.63 -1.29
C TYR A 88 -12.25 -12.97 -2.59
N VAL A 89 -11.37 -12.92 -3.57
CA VAL A 89 -11.68 -12.39 -4.91
C VAL A 89 -12.18 -13.47 -5.85
N THR A 90 -11.78 -14.72 -5.63
CA THR A 90 -12.30 -15.88 -6.37
C THR A 90 -12.69 -17.02 -5.45
N ALA A 91 -13.68 -17.81 -5.87
CA ALA A 91 -14.09 -19.00 -5.15
C ALA A 91 -14.63 -20.08 -6.10
N SER A 92 -14.34 -21.35 -5.82
CA SER A 92 -14.84 -22.51 -6.55
C SER A 92 -15.37 -23.58 -5.60
N LEU A 93 -16.62 -24.01 -5.79
CA LEU A 93 -17.20 -25.15 -5.10
C LEU A 93 -16.87 -26.43 -5.86
N SER A 94 -16.40 -27.46 -5.15
CA SER A 94 -16.16 -28.79 -5.70
C SER A 94 -16.60 -29.91 -4.76
N PHE A 95 -16.92 -31.08 -5.33
CA PHE A 95 -17.20 -32.32 -4.60
C PHE A 95 -17.24 -33.54 -5.53
N ASP A 96 -17.02 -34.71 -4.98
CA ASP A 96 -17.27 -35.99 -5.65
C ASP A 96 -18.72 -36.43 -5.42
N TRP A 97 -19.34 -37.08 -6.41
CA TRP A 97 -20.73 -37.49 -6.33
C TRP A 97 -21.04 -38.83 -6.99
N GLU A 98 -22.11 -39.47 -6.51
CA GLU A 98 -22.68 -40.70 -7.07
C GLU A 98 -24.21 -40.65 -6.99
N THR A 99 -24.90 -41.01 -8.07
CA THR A 99 -26.35 -41.22 -8.12
C THR A 99 -26.67 -42.71 -8.29
N SER A 100 -27.75 -43.16 -7.65
CA SER A 100 -28.34 -44.48 -7.89
C SER A 100 -29.85 -44.36 -8.06
N SER A 101 -30.35 -44.91 -9.16
CA SER A 101 -31.76 -45.04 -9.50
C SER A 101 -32.55 -43.72 -9.57
N LEU A 102 -31.89 -42.59 -9.82
CA LEU A 102 -32.58 -41.30 -9.98
C LEU A 102 -33.15 -41.17 -11.41
N ASP A 103 -34.31 -41.76 -11.67
CA ASP A 103 -34.87 -41.86 -13.02
C ASP A 103 -35.94 -40.78 -13.30
N GLY A 104 -36.25 -40.55 -14.58
CA GLY A 104 -37.30 -39.61 -14.97
C GLY A 104 -37.07 -38.17 -14.48
N ALA A 105 -37.89 -37.73 -13.51
CA ALA A 105 -37.84 -36.38 -12.93
C ALA A 105 -37.25 -36.36 -11.50
N GLU A 106 -36.71 -37.48 -11.03
CA GLU A 106 -35.96 -37.56 -9.78
C GLU A 106 -34.54 -37.03 -10.03
N THR A 107 -34.21 -35.86 -9.49
CA THR A 107 -32.85 -35.31 -9.62
C THR A 107 -32.37 -34.70 -8.31
N MET A 108 -31.06 -34.68 -8.08
CA MET A 108 -30.43 -33.91 -7.01
C MET A 108 -29.93 -32.59 -7.60
N ALA A 109 -30.26 -31.46 -6.98
CA ALA A 109 -29.69 -30.16 -7.31
C ALA A 109 -28.71 -29.71 -6.23
N VAL A 110 -27.59 -29.17 -6.67
CA VAL A 110 -26.70 -28.36 -5.83
C VAL A 110 -26.98 -26.89 -6.15
N GLN A 111 -27.11 -26.09 -5.10
CA GLN A 111 -27.46 -24.69 -5.19
C GLN A 111 -26.53 -23.85 -4.31
N ILE A 112 -26.35 -22.59 -4.69
CA ILE A 112 -25.52 -21.61 -4.00
C ILE A 112 -26.32 -20.33 -3.77
N SER A 113 -26.00 -19.59 -2.72
CA SER A 113 -26.67 -18.36 -2.31
C SER A 113 -25.65 -17.43 -1.66
N SER A 114 -25.78 -16.12 -1.89
CA SER A 114 -24.99 -15.07 -1.23
C SER A 114 -25.70 -14.45 -0.01
N ASP A 115 -26.96 -14.81 0.27
CA ASP A 115 -27.76 -14.25 1.38
C ASP A 115 -28.33 -15.36 2.30
N GLY A 116 -27.90 -16.61 2.09
CA GLY A 116 -28.42 -17.81 2.75
C GLY A 116 -29.90 -18.13 2.48
N SER A 117 -30.58 -17.37 1.61
CA SER A 117 -32.05 -17.38 1.48
C SER A 117 -32.52 -17.55 0.03
N SER A 118 -31.89 -16.83 -0.90
CA SER A 118 -32.13 -16.80 -2.33
C SER A 118 -31.11 -17.69 -3.04
N PHE A 119 -31.56 -18.83 -3.56
CA PHE A 119 -30.66 -19.87 -4.09
C PHE A 119 -30.72 -19.98 -5.61
N THR A 120 -29.54 -20.09 -6.22
CA THR A 120 -29.35 -20.41 -7.65
C THR A 120 -28.90 -21.86 -7.81
N THR A 121 -29.49 -22.58 -8.76
CA THR A 121 -29.05 -23.95 -9.08
C THR A 121 -27.82 -23.92 -9.97
N ILE A 122 -26.73 -24.55 -9.52
CA ILE A 122 -25.45 -24.58 -10.21
C ILE A 122 -25.07 -25.99 -10.71
N GLY A 123 -25.80 -27.01 -10.28
CA GLY A 123 -25.64 -28.37 -10.79
C GLY A 123 -26.89 -29.20 -10.60
N THR A 124 -27.11 -30.20 -11.47
CA THR A 124 -28.21 -31.16 -11.36
C THR A 124 -27.75 -32.55 -11.77
N PHE A 125 -28.01 -33.53 -10.92
CA PHE A 125 -27.53 -34.91 -11.03
C PHE A 125 -28.69 -35.89 -11.10
N SER A 126 -28.56 -36.91 -11.95
CA SER A 126 -29.61 -37.91 -12.22
C SER A 126 -29.01 -39.25 -12.65
N GLY A 127 -29.87 -40.24 -12.86
CA GLY A 127 -29.57 -41.57 -13.36
C GLY A 127 -28.77 -42.44 -12.38
N ASN A 128 -27.86 -43.23 -12.96
CA ASN A 128 -26.92 -44.11 -12.27
C ASN A 128 -25.50 -43.75 -12.69
N ASN A 129 -25.00 -42.63 -12.17
CA ASN A 129 -23.75 -42.02 -12.60
C ASN A 129 -22.88 -41.66 -11.40
N SER A 130 -21.60 -41.39 -11.65
CA SER A 130 -20.68 -40.84 -10.65
C SER A 130 -19.67 -39.94 -11.33
N GLY A 131 -19.08 -39.02 -10.59
CA GLY A 131 -18.03 -38.15 -11.08
C GLY A 131 -17.64 -37.09 -10.06
N SER A 132 -16.95 -36.06 -10.52
CA SER A 132 -16.62 -34.88 -9.73
C SER A 132 -17.37 -33.67 -10.29
N PHE A 133 -17.74 -32.74 -9.42
CA PHE A 133 -18.33 -31.46 -9.75
C PHE A 133 -17.36 -30.36 -9.34
N SER A 134 -17.24 -29.34 -10.18
CA SER A 134 -16.51 -28.10 -9.87
C SER A 134 -17.19 -26.95 -10.60
N GLN A 135 -17.41 -25.85 -9.90
CA GLN A 135 -18.06 -24.66 -10.44
C GLN A 135 -17.49 -23.42 -9.76
N ASP A 136 -17.12 -22.44 -10.58
CA ASP A 136 -16.84 -21.07 -10.12
C ASP A 136 -18.10 -20.48 -9.46
N ILE A 137 -17.93 -20.04 -8.22
CA ILE A 137 -18.95 -19.42 -7.38
C ILE A 137 -18.56 -17.99 -6.96
N SER A 138 -17.57 -17.37 -7.62
CA SER A 138 -17.07 -16.03 -7.27
C SER A 138 -18.19 -14.97 -7.26
N ALA A 139 -19.18 -15.10 -8.16
CA ALA A 139 -20.36 -14.22 -8.19
C ALA A 139 -21.31 -14.35 -6.98
N TYR A 140 -21.06 -15.31 -6.09
CA TYR A 140 -21.84 -15.57 -4.87
C TYR A 140 -21.03 -15.33 -3.60
N ILE A 141 -19.81 -14.81 -3.72
CA ILE A 141 -18.99 -14.42 -2.59
C ILE A 141 -19.77 -13.43 -1.70
N SER A 142 -19.91 -13.82 -0.44
CA SER A 142 -20.50 -13.01 0.62
C SER A 142 -20.16 -13.56 2.01
N ASN A 143 -20.47 -12.80 3.06
CA ASN A 143 -20.44 -13.26 4.45
C ASN A 143 -21.40 -14.40 4.79
N ASN A 144 -22.34 -14.70 3.89
CA ASN A 144 -23.36 -15.74 4.04
C ASN A 144 -23.41 -16.63 2.79
N THR A 145 -22.24 -16.98 2.26
CA THR A 145 -22.15 -17.89 1.11
C THR A 145 -22.63 -19.27 1.55
N THR A 146 -23.78 -19.71 1.06
CA THR A 146 -24.43 -20.96 1.51
C THR A 146 -24.58 -21.97 0.39
N VAL A 147 -24.02 -23.16 0.59
CA VAL A 147 -24.22 -24.33 -0.26
C VAL A 147 -25.48 -25.07 0.20
N ARG A 148 -26.33 -25.50 -0.74
CA ARG A 148 -27.52 -26.32 -0.49
C ARG A 148 -27.59 -27.53 -1.41
N PHE A 149 -27.81 -28.71 -0.83
CA PHE A 149 -28.22 -29.90 -1.56
C PHE A 149 -29.71 -30.15 -1.36
N ILE A 150 -30.46 -30.20 -2.45
CA ILE A 150 -31.92 -30.37 -2.43
C ILE A 150 -32.38 -31.17 -3.64
N LYS A 151 -33.43 -31.98 -3.50
CA LYS A 151 -34.04 -32.60 -4.67
C LYS A 151 -34.61 -31.55 -5.64
N ASN A 152 -34.50 -31.82 -6.93
CA ASN A 152 -35.15 -31.07 -7.99
C ASN A 152 -36.11 -32.00 -8.75
N GLY A 153 -37.31 -31.52 -9.03
CA GLY A 153 -38.41 -32.34 -9.57
C GLY A 153 -39.22 -33.08 -8.48
N ILE A 154 -39.52 -34.36 -8.71
CA ILE A 154 -40.52 -35.11 -7.93
C ILE A 154 -39.95 -35.72 -6.64
N THR A 155 -40.82 -36.18 -5.74
CA THR A 155 -40.43 -36.93 -4.54
C THR A 155 -39.81 -38.27 -4.93
N TRP A 156 -38.73 -38.66 -4.26
CA TRP A 156 -38.10 -39.96 -4.42
C TRP A 156 -38.86 -40.96 -3.53
N ASP A 157 -39.69 -41.80 -4.14
CA ASP A 157 -40.57 -42.74 -3.45
C ASP A 157 -40.15 -44.21 -3.63
N GLN A 158 -39.14 -44.47 -4.47
CA GLN A 158 -38.57 -45.78 -4.69
C GLN A 158 -37.38 -45.94 -3.74
N GLY A 159 -37.44 -46.88 -2.79
CA GLY A 159 -36.48 -47.00 -1.67
C GLY A 159 -35.00 -47.27 -2.05
N ASN A 160 -34.66 -47.25 -3.34
CA ASN A 160 -33.33 -47.37 -3.92
C ASN A 160 -32.77 -46.05 -4.50
N ASP A 161 -33.54 -44.97 -4.49
CA ASP A 161 -33.12 -43.65 -4.99
C ASP A 161 -32.10 -43.03 -4.04
N ARG A 162 -30.87 -42.83 -4.53
CA ARG A 162 -29.76 -42.30 -3.71
C ARG A 162 -28.93 -41.27 -4.45
N PHE A 163 -28.45 -40.31 -3.67
CA PHE A 163 -27.33 -39.45 -4.04
C PHE A 163 -26.29 -39.51 -2.93
N TYR A 164 -25.02 -39.49 -3.30
CA TYR A 164 -23.89 -39.36 -2.39
C TYR A 164 -23.10 -38.13 -2.82
N ALA A 165 -22.68 -37.32 -1.85
CA ALA A 165 -21.63 -36.32 -2.00
C ALA A 165 -20.48 -36.65 -1.06
N ASP A 166 -19.27 -36.39 -1.51
CA ASP A 166 -18.04 -36.55 -0.73
C ASP A 166 -17.04 -35.45 -1.10
N ASN A 167 -16.06 -35.18 -0.24
CA ASN A 167 -15.04 -34.16 -0.43
C ASN A 167 -15.63 -32.79 -0.81
N VAL A 168 -16.61 -32.31 -0.04
CA VAL A 168 -17.22 -31.01 -0.31
C VAL A 168 -16.25 -29.91 0.10
N THR A 169 -15.76 -29.17 -0.89
CA THR A 169 -14.71 -28.15 -0.71
C THR A 169 -15.09 -26.87 -1.45
N ILE A 170 -15.04 -25.74 -0.74
CA ILE A 170 -14.89 -24.43 -1.39
C ILE A 170 -13.41 -24.08 -1.33
N SER A 171 -12.78 -23.89 -2.49
CA SER A 171 -11.45 -23.27 -2.61
C SER A 171 -11.63 -21.80 -2.92
N ALA A 172 -10.96 -20.91 -2.19
CA ALA A 172 -11.05 -19.47 -2.38
C ALA A 172 -9.66 -18.81 -2.33
N THR A 173 -9.48 -17.71 -3.05
CA THR A 173 -8.19 -16.96 -3.12
C THR A 173 -8.38 -15.55 -2.60
N TYR A 174 -7.49 -15.10 -1.73
CA TYR A 174 -7.48 -13.72 -1.23
C TYR A 174 -7.12 -12.73 -2.34
N LEU A 175 -7.36 -11.45 -2.07
CA LEU A 175 -6.63 -10.38 -2.74
C LEU A 175 -5.15 -10.51 -2.32
N ASP A 176 -4.28 -10.23 -3.27
CA ASP A 176 -2.82 -10.48 -3.26
C ASP A 176 -2.31 -9.50 -4.31
N SER A 177 -2.23 -8.24 -3.89
CA SER A 177 -2.10 -7.06 -4.77
C SER A 177 -0.76 -7.04 -5.49
N ASP A 178 0.32 -7.32 -4.76
CA ASP A 178 1.70 -7.48 -5.22
C ASP A 178 2.01 -8.86 -5.85
N ASN A 179 1.15 -9.86 -5.64
CA ASN A 179 1.30 -11.25 -6.10
C ASN A 179 2.52 -11.99 -5.52
N ASP A 180 2.92 -11.69 -4.27
CA ASP A 180 3.97 -12.44 -3.58
C ASP A 180 3.48 -13.80 -3.01
N GLY A 181 2.15 -13.99 -2.95
CA GLY A 181 1.51 -15.20 -2.45
C GLY A 181 1.29 -15.23 -0.94
N ILE A 182 1.59 -14.13 -0.26
CA ILE A 182 0.87 -13.63 0.91
C ILE A 182 -0.41 -12.97 0.36
N GLY A 183 -1.27 -12.44 1.20
CA GLY A 183 -2.46 -11.77 0.71
C GLY A 183 -2.80 -10.66 1.66
N ASP A 184 -3.38 -9.59 1.12
CA ASP A 184 -3.34 -8.24 1.68
C ASP A 184 -3.70 -8.16 3.17
N LEU A 185 -4.60 -9.04 3.63
CA LEU A 185 -4.97 -9.16 5.04
C LEU A 185 -3.79 -9.43 6.01
N VAL A 186 -2.73 -10.08 5.53
CA VAL A 186 -1.56 -10.52 6.31
C VAL A 186 -0.28 -9.91 5.76
N ASP A 187 -0.35 -9.33 4.57
CA ASP A 187 0.74 -8.54 4.03
C ASP A 187 0.92 -7.28 4.88
N LEU A 188 2.12 -6.72 4.85
CA LEU A 188 2.43 -5.45 5.50
C LEU A 188 2.85 -4.38 4.49
N ASP A 189 2.99 -4.74 3.21
CA ASP A 189 3.53 -3.92 2.12
C ASP A 189 2.84 -4.40 0.83
N ASP A 190 1.57 -4.00 0.65
CA ASP A 190 0.62 -4.56 -0.33
C ASP A 190 1.02 -4.36 -1.81
N ASP A 191 1.97 -3.48 -2.09
CA ASP A 191 2.51 -3.24 -3.43
C ASP A 191 4.03 -3.49 -3.57
N ASN A 192 4.69 -3.89 -2.47
CA ASN A 192 6.13 -4.18 -2.36
C ASN A 192 7.05 -3.00 -2.74
N ASP A 193 6.58 -1.76 -2.60
CA ASP A 193 7.41 -0.57 -2.81
C ASP A 193 8.42 -0.35 -1.65
N GLY A 194 8.20 -1.02 -0.51
CA GLY A 194 9.07 -0.99 0.65
C GLY A 194 8.64 -0.05 1.78
N ILE A 195 7.51 0.64 1.63
CA ILE A 195 6.78 1.34 2.69
C ILE A 195 5.71 0.36 3.21
N THR A 196 5.38 0.42 4.50
CA THR A 196 4.28 -0.43 5.00
C THR A 196 2.95 0.28 4.88
N ASP A 197 1.85 -0.47 4.74
CA ASP A 197 0.51 0.12 4.67
C ASP A 197 0.22 1.02 5.89
N GLU A 198 0.72 0.65 7.09
CA GLU A 198 0.55 1.47 8.31
C GLU A 198 1.25 2.85 8.20
N GLU A 199 2.34 2.94 7.43
CA GLU A 199 3.11 4.16 7.16
C GLU A 199 2.56 4.97 5.98
N GLU A 200 1.76 4.36 5.11
CA GLU A 200 1.06 4.99 3.99
C GLU A 200 -0.31 5.55 4.38
N TYR A 201 -0.89 5.03 5.45
CA TYR A 201 -2.13 5.58 5.97
C TYR A 201 -1.98 7.02 6.47
N CYS A 202 -2.89 7.88 6.02
CA CYS A 202 -3.00 9.25 6.49
C CYS A 202 -3.59 9.36 7.90
N THR A 203 -3.42 10.53 8.53
CA THR A 203 -4.03 10.95 9.81
C THR A 203 -4.16 9.84 10.86
N THR A 204 -3.24 9.82 11.82
CA THR A 204 -3.30 8.82 12.90
C THR A 204 -3.87 9.41 14.19
N VAL A 205 -4.59 8.58 14.95
CA VAL A 205 -4.92 8.84 16.35
C VAL A 205 -4.38 7.71 17.22
N SER A 206 -3.51 8.10 18.17
CA SER A 206 -2.97 7.21 19.18
C SER A 206 -3.50 7.59 20.56
N ALA A 207 -4.10 6.64 21.26
CA ALA A 207 -4.66 6.83 22.59
C ALA A 207 -4.19 5.72 23.54
N SER A 208 -3.33 6.07 24.50
CA SER A 208 -2.95 5.14 25.58
C SER A 208 -4.01 5.08 26.68
N PHE A 209 -4.26 3.88 27.16
CA PHE A 209 -5.14 3.58 28.28
C PHE A 209 -4.33 3.17 29.51
N LEU A 210 -4.69 3.69 30.69
CA LEU A 210 -4.01 3.41 31.95
C LEU A 210 -4.91 2.62 32.91
N THR A 211 -4.31 1.72 33.71
CA THR A 211 -5.01 0.97 34.77
C THR A 211 -5.67 1.94 35.75
N SER A 212 -6.97 1.80 35.96
CA SER A 212 -7.67 2.38 37.11
C SER A 212 -7.69 1.35 38.24
N ALA A 213 -7.49 1.78 39.49
CA ALA A 213 -7.45 0.89 40.65
C ALA A 213 -8.79 0.80 41.41
N ASP A 214 -9.92 1.15 40.77
CA ASP A 214 -11.24 1.25 41.39
C ASP A 214 -12.26 0.30 40.74
N VAL A 215 -13.27 -0.09 41.51
CA VAL A 215 -14.43 -0.92 41.10
C VAL A 215 -15.42 -0.17 40.17
N GLY A 216 -15.97 -0.86 39.18
CA GLY A 216 -17.06 -0.45 38.27
C GLY A 216 -16.64 -0.29 36.80
N GLU A 217 -17.58 -0.56 35.88
CA GLU A 217 -17.44 -0.47 34.42
C GLU A 217 -16.73 0.81 33.96
N ARG A 218 -15.82 0.65 32.98
CA ARG A 218 -15.04 1.76 32.41
C ARG A 218 -15.06 1.71 30.91
N SER A 219 -15.37 2.85 30.30
CA SER A 219 -15.25 3.01 28.85
C SER A 219 -14.22 4.08 28.50
N VAL A 220 -13.43 3.81 27.47
CA VAL A 220 -12.63 4.82 26.77
C VAL A 220 -13.26 5.05 25.41
N VAL A 221 -13.44 6.32 25.06
CA VAL A 221 -14.02 6.74 23.78
C VAL A 221 -12.95 7.46 22.97
N VAL A 222 -12.60 6.91 21.82
CA VAL A 222 -11.70 7.51 20.83
C VAL A 222 -12.51 7.83 19.58
N ASN A 223 -12.12 8.91 18.90
CA ASN A 223 -12.77 9.38 17.69
C ASN A 223 -11.71 9.52 16.60
N HIS A 224 -11.97 8.98 15.42
CA HIS A 224 -11.13 9.14 14.24
C HIS A 224 -11.98 9.41 13.00
N THR A 225 -11.51 10.21 12.06
CA THR A 225 -12.29 10.56 10.85
C THR A 225 -11.88 9.71 9.66
N ASP A 226 -12.85 9.38 8.80
CA ASP A 226 -12.71 8.65 7.51
C ASP A 226 -12.67 7.11 7.58
N THR A 227 -12.53 6.42 6.44
CA THR A 227 -12.35 4.95 6.36
C THR A 227 -11.13 4.57 7.19
N GLY A 228 -11.31 3.71 8.19
CA GLY A 228 -10.33 3.60 9.27
C GLY A 228 -9.70 2.23 9.40
N TYR A 229 -8.40 2.16 9.59
CA TYR A 229 -7.75 1.00 10.21
C TYR A 229 -7.83 1.16 11.73
N LEU A 230 -7.96 0.06 12.49
CA LEU A 230 -7.90 0.08 13.96
C LEU A 230 -7.00 -1.04 14.48
N ARG A 231 -6.01 -0.67 15.29
CA ARG A 231 -5.25 -1.60 16.12
C ARG A 231 -5.44 -1.25 17.60
N LEU A 232 -5.99 -2.20 18.35
CA LEU A 232 -6.19 -2.11 19.79
C LEU A 232 -5.29 -3.11 20.50
N ASP A 233 -4.27 -2.59 21.17
CA ASP A 233 -3.31 -3.35 21.94
C ASP A 233 -3.59 -3.28 23.42
N PHE A 234 -3.70 -4.44 24.06
CA PHE A 234 -3.75 -4.54 25.51
C PHE A 234 -2.39 -4.96 26.05
N SER A 235 -1.69 -4.06 26.72
CA SER A 235 -0.53 -4.39 27.54
C SER A 235 -0.91 -5.23 28.76
N SER A 236 -2.07 -4.99 29.35
CA SER A 236 -2.65 -5.86 30.38
C SER A 236 -4.16 -5.63 30.45
N MET A 237 -4.90 -6.64 30.89
CA MET A 237 -6.34 -6.54 31.09
C MET A 237 -6.76 -7.46 32.22
N ASP A 238 -7.86 -7.14 32.90
CA ASP A 238 -8.40 -7.98 33.96
C ASP A 238 -8.89 -9.33 33.40
N ASN A 239 -10.11 -9.34 32.83
CA ASN A 239 -10.77 -10.55 32.36
C ASN A 239 -11.45 -10.36 31.00
N SER A 240 -12.20 -9.27 30.80
CA SER A 240 -12.98 -9.09 29.59
C SER A 240 -13.06 -7.66 29.07
N PHE A 241 -13.43 -7.51 27.81
CA PHE A 241 -13.77 -6.22 27.24
C PHE A 241 -14.84 -6.33 26.15
N GLN A 242 -15.47 -5.19 25.86
CA GLN A 242 -16.31 -4.99 24.69
C GLN A 242 -15.76 -3.81 23.90
N LEU A 243 -15.78 -3.91 22.58
CA LEU A 243 -15.46 -2.81 21.68
C LEU A 243 -16.70 -2.53 20.83
N ASP A 244 -17.19 -1.30 20.90
CA ASP A 244 -18.27 -0.80 20.05
C ASP A 244 -17.73 0.26 19.09
N ILE A 245 -18.05 0.12 17.81
CA ILE A 245 -17.69 1.07 16.74
C ILE A 245 -18.96 1.59 16.12
N ASN A 246 -19.15 2.92 16.19
CA ASN A 246 -20.36 3.58 15.69
C ASN A 246 -21.66 3.00 16.28
N GLY A 247 -21.59 2.46 17.51
CA GLY A 247 -22.70 1.79 18.19
C GLY A 247 -22.95 0.34 17.76
N THR A 248 -22.08 -0.25 16.94
CA THR A 248 -22.06 -1.67 16.59
C THR A 248 -20.97 -2.38 17.38
N THR A 249 -21.33 -3.40 18.17
CA THR A 249 -20.34 -4.23 18.87
C THR A 249 -19.51 -5.04 17.87
N VAL A 250 -18.21 -5.16 18.09
CA VAL A 250 -17.33 -6.01 17.25
C VAL A 250 -17.65 -7.49 17.37
N HIS A 251 -18.26 -7.92 18.48
CA HIS A 251 -18.67 -9.29 18.67
C HIS A 251 -20.01 -9.36 19.45
N PRO A 252 -20.92 -10.30 19.14
CA PRO A 252 -22.21 -10.42 19.83
C PRO A 252 -22.11 -10.68 21.34
N SER A 253 -21.02 -11.33 21.75
CA SER A 253 -20.69 -11.62 23.15
C SER A 253 -19.56 -10.70 23.63
N VAL A 254 -19.52 -10.40 24.94
CA VAL A 254 -18.35 -9.80 25.58
C VAL A 254 -17.17 -10.77 25.47
N LEU A 255 -15.99 -10.27 25.13
CA LEU A 255 -14.80 -11.09 24.93
C LEU A 255 -14.14 -11.39 26.28
N GLU A 256 -14.15 -12.65 26.72
CA GLU A 256 -13.61 -13.10 28.03
C GLU A 256 -12.36 -13.99 27.86
N PHE A 257 -11.31 -13.69 28.62
CA PHE A 257 -9.97 -14.26 28.46
C PHE A 257 -9.44 -14.98 29.70
N GLU A 258 -10.07 -14.81 30.85
CA GLU A 258 -9.77 -15.56 32.06
C GLU A 258 -10.63 -16.83 32.14
N ASN A 259 -10.02 -17.93 32.57
CA ASN A 259 -10.74 -19.17 32.87
C ASN A 259 -11.47 -19.04 34.23
N GLY A 260 -12.57 -18.28 34.21
CA GLY A 260 -13.38 -17.91 35.37
C GLY A 260 -14.82 -18.44 35.32
N ALA A 261 -15.76 -17.72 35.92
CA ALA A 261 -17.19 -17.94 35.68
C ALA A 261 -17.65 -16.86 34.71
N LEU A 262 -18.28 -17.26 33.59
CA LEU A 262 -18.87 -16.31 32.63
C LEU A 262 -20.02 -15.55 33.28
N ASP A 263 -20.03 -14.23 33.12
CA ASP A 263 -21.24 -13.45 33.35
C ASP A 263 -22.19 -13.57 32.15
N SER A 264 -23.40 -13.04 32.31
CA SER A 264 -24.45 -13.18 31.31
C SER A 264 -24.14 -12.34 30.07
N GLY A 265 -23.77 -12.99 28.96
CA GLY A 265 -23.44 -12.34 27.69
C GLY A 265 -21.98 -12.50 27.28
N ASP A 266 -21.17 -13.13 28.14
CA ASP A 266 -19.75 -13.36 27.89
C ASP A 266 -19.53 -14.65 27.11
N GLU A 267 -18.46 -14.67 26.33
CA GLU A 267 -17.97 -15.86 25.65
C GLU A 267 -16.45 -15.94 25.75
N TYR A 268 -15.94 -17.14 26.01
CA TYR A 268 -14.50 -17.35 26.08
C TYR A 268 -13.84 -17.22 24.72
N PHE A 269 -12.71 -16.54 24.68
CA PHE A 269 -11.83 -16.49 23.52
C PHE A 269 -10.57 -17.33 23.78
N LEU A 270 -10.26 -18.20 22.83
CA LEU A 270 -9.25 -19.25 22.96
C LEU A 270 -8.32 -19.22 21.75
N PHE A 271 -7.11 -19.72 21.91
CA PHE A 271 -6.20 -19.91 20.78
C PHE A 271 -6.79 -20.92 19.79
N GLN A 272 -6.94 -20.53 18.53
CA GLN A 272 -7.55 -21.39 17.50
C GLN A 272 -6.78 -22.71 17.30
N SER A 273 -5.46 -22.68 17.52
CA SER A 273 -4.59 -23.82 17.28
C SER A 273 -4.81 -24.99 18.26
N ASP A 274 -5.22 -24.74 19.51
CA ASP A 274 -5.35 -25.79 20.53
C ASP A 274 -6.47 -25.58 21.56
N GLY A 275 -7.27 -24.52 21.44
CA GLY A 275 -8.37 -24.20 22.34
C GLY A 275 -7.92 -23.82 23.75
N SER A 276 -6.67 -23.39 23.94
CA SER A 276 -6.16 -22.97 25.25
C SER A 276 -6.42 -21.49 25.54
N PHE A 277 -6.42 -21.13 26.83
CA PHE A 277 -6.54 -19.76 27.30
C PHE A 277 -5.18 -19.05 27.33
N ILE A 278 -5.23 -17.71 27.33
CA ILE A 278 -4.09 -16.87 27.69
C ILE A 278 -3.68 -17.15 29.14
N ASN A 279 -2.37 -17.29 29.38
CA ASN A 279 -1.86 -17.45 30.73
C ASN A 279 -1.56 -16.09 31.37
N SER A 280 -2.33 -15.67 32.38
CA SER A 280 -2.17 -14.39 33.10
C SER A 280 -2.35 -13.16 32.19
N PRO A 281 -3.58 -12.90 31.67
CA PRO A 281 -3.88 -11.71 30.86
C PRO A 281 -3.61 -10.38 31.58
N TRP A 282 -3.64 -10.36 32.91
CA TRP A 282 -3.42 -9.18 33.76
C TRP A 282 -1.94 -8.77 33.96
N VAL A 283 -1.00 -9.46 33.31
CA VAL A 283 0.44 -9.14 33.42
C VAL A 283 1.00 -8.82 32.05
N ALA A 284 1.63 -7.64 31.91
CA ALA A 284 2.28 -7.25 30.67
C ALA A 284 3.44 -8.18 30.28
N ASN A 285 3.66 -8.31 28.98
CA ASN A 285 4.78 -9.08 28.48
C ASN A 285 6.12 -8.40 28.82
N SER A 286 7.16 -9.22 28.96
CA SER A 286 8.51 -8.77 29.29
C SER A 286 9.31 -8.24 28.10
N ASN A 287 8.82 -8.45 26.89
CA ASN A 287 9.47 -8.12 25.62
C ASN A 287 8.79 -6.98 24.84
N GLY A 288 7.75 -6.35 25.40
CA GLY A 288 7.04 -5.24 24.76
C GLY A 288 5.86 -5.64 23.87
N LEU A 289 5.70 -6.91 23.48
CA LEU A 289 4.51 -7.36 22.76
C LEU A 289 3.23 -7.18 23.59
N PRO A 290 2.07 -6.93 22.98
CA PRO A 290 0.81 -6.87 23.71
C PRO A 290 0.34 -8.26 24.18
N ARG A 291 -0.53 -8.28 25.20
CA ARG A 291 -1.24 -9.49 25.67
C ARG A 291 -2.33 -9.91 24.71
N LEU A 292 -3.08 -8.94 24.22
CA LEU A 292 -4.03 -9.07 23.14
C LEU A 292 -3.84 -7.94 22.14
N ARG A 293 -4.05 -8.26 20.88
CA ARG A 293 -4.20 -7.30 19.80
C ARG A 293 -5.50 -7.60 19.08
N LEU A 294 -6.35 -6.60 18.95
CA LEU A 294 -7.50 -6.64 18.06
C LEU A 294 -7.21 -5.71 16.90
N VAL A 295 -7.23 -6.25 15.69
CA VAL A 295 -7.07 -5.48 14.44
C VAL A 295 -8.41 -5.42 13.75
N ILE A 296 -8.74 -4.25 13.21
CA ILE A 296 -9.80 -4.07 12.24
C ILE A 296 -9.19 -3.41 11.03
N ASP A 297 -9.15 -4.15 9.93
CA ASP A 297 -8.59 -3.68 8.67
C ASP A 297 -9.52 -2.67 7.98
N GLU A 298 -9.03 -2.08 6.90
CA GLU A 298 -9.74 -1.18 5.98
C GLU A 298 -10.98 -1.83 5.35
N SER A 299 -10.96 -3.15 5.16
CA SER A 299 -12.15 -3.90 4.78
C SER A 299 -13.22 -3.91 5.89
N GLY A 300 -12.87 -3.74 7.16
CA GLY A 300 -13.76 -3.84 8.33
C GLY A 300 -13.78 -5.22 8.98
N GLN A 301 -12.86 -6.10 8.61
CA GLN A 301 -12.67 -7.41 9.21
C GLN A 301 -12.02 -7.27 10.58
N VAL A 302 -12.54 -8.00 11.56
CA VAL A 302 -11.98 -8.02 12.91
C VAL A 302 -11.17 -9.30 13.11
N ASN A 303 -9.89 -9.16 13.43
CA ASN A 303 -9.02 -10.24 13.87
C ASN A 303 -8.59 -10.01 15.32
N LEU A 304 -8.47 -11.09 16.08
CA LEU A 304 -8.05 -11.04 17.48
C LEU A 304 -6.89 -12.01 17.70
N TYR A 305 -5.82 -11.49 18.28
CA TYR A 305 -4.62 -12.24 18.56
C TYR A 305 -4.21 -12.12 20.02
N GLY A 306 -3.49 -13.12 20.52
CA GLY A 306 -2.98 -13.11 21.88
C GLY A 306 -1.60 -13.72 22.05
N THR A 307 -0.93 -13.39 23.15
CA THR A 307 0.32 -14.04 23.55
C THR A 307 0.06 -15.09 24.63
N ARG A 308 0.43 -16.35 24.37
CA ARG A 308 0.24 -17.46 25.34
C ARG A 308 0.81 -17.17 26.71
N THR A 309 2.02 -16.61 26.76
CA THR A 309 2.78 -16.34 27.97
C THR A 309 3.43 -14.97 27.91
N THR A 310 3.90 -14.47 29.05
CA THR A 310 4.58 -13.15 29.15
C THR A 310 5.94 -13.07 28.45
N SER A 311 6.37 -14.17 27.83
CA SER A 311 7.62 -14.30 27.06
C SER A 311 7.38 -14.88 25.67
N SER A 312 6.13 -14.96 25.20
CA SER A 312 5.83 -15.34 23.82
C SER A 312 6.48 -14.34 22.86
N THR A 313 7.02 -14.82 21.75
CA THR A 313 7.70 -14.00 20.74
C THR A 313 6.84 -13.68 19.54
N SER A 314 5.59 -14.16 19.51
CA SER A 314 4.62 -13.91 18.44
C SER A 314 3.22 -13.86 19.04
N LEU A 315 2.31 -13.21 18.33
CA LEU A 315 0.88 -13.30 18.59
C LEU A 315 0.28 -14.50 17.84
N GLU A 316 -0.78 -15.07 18.38
CA GLU A 316 -1.50 -16.21 17.78
C GLU A 316 -2.98 -15.90 17.69
N LEU A 317 -3.60 -16.28 16.57
CA LEU A 317 -5.01 -16.03 16.29
C LEU A 317 -5.91 -16.72 17.33
N MET A 318 -6.94 -15.99 17.75
CA MET A 318 -7.91 -16.40 18.75
C MET A 318 -9.32 -16.42 18.17
N GLU A 319 -10.16 -17.30 18.69
CA GLU A 319 -11.56 -17.44 18.28
C GLU A 319 -12.48 -17.63 19.48
N ALA A 320 -13.77 -17.32 19.28
CA ALA A 320 -14.80 -17.56 20.28
C ALA A 320 -15.00 -19.07 20.47
N GLN A 321 -15.14 -19.53 21.72
CA GLN A 321 -15.29 -20.95 22.05
C GLN A 321 -16.51 -21.59 21.36
N GLY A 322 -17.60 -20.85 21.17
CA GLY A 322 -18.79 -21.31 20.47
C GLY A 322 -18.66 -21.28 18.94
N GLY A 323 -17.53 -20.79 18.41
CA GLY A 323 -17.32 -20.55 16.98
C GLY A 323 -18.12 -19.36 16.46
N THR A 324 -18.63 -18.49 17.34
CA THR A 324 -19.32 -17.26 16.95
C THR A 324 -18.32 -16.34 16.24
N PRO A 325 -18.58 -15.90 15.00
CA PRO A 325 -17.67 -15.00 14.29
C PRO A 325 -17.79 -13.56 14.82
N PHE A 326 -16.74 -12.77 14.61
CA PHE A 326 -16.82 -11.32 14.75
C PHE A 326 -17.83 -10.70 13.78
N ASN A 327 -18.41 -9.57 14.19
CA ASN A 327 -19.18 -8.73 13.31
C ASN A 327 -18.24 -8.00 12.36
N PHE A 328 -18.68 -7.84 11.12
CA PHE A 328 -18.03 -6.96 10.16
C PHE A 328 -18.33 -5.50 10.49
N ILE A 329 -17.29 -4.67 10.51
CA ILE A 329 -17.41 -3.25 10.81
C ILE A 329 -17.58 -2.49 9.51
N THR A 330 -18.61 -1.68 9.43
CA THR A 330 -18.77 -0.75 8.30
C THR A 330 -18.22 0.59 8.72
N TRP A 331 -17.06 0.94 8.14
CA TRP A 331 -16.50 2.27 8.23
C TRP A 331 -17.47 3.30 7.63
N VAL A 332 -17.41 4.54 8.11
CA VAL A 332 -18.24 5.63 7.59
C VAL A 332 -17.33 6.65 6.89
N PRO A 333 -17.08 6.49 5.57
CA PRO A 333 -16.20 7.39 4.82
C PRO A 333 -16.58 8.86 4.99
N GLY A 334 -15.57 9.72 5.09
CA GLY A 334 -15.71 11.18 5.29
C GLY A 334 -16.42 11.59 6.58
N ASN A 335 -16.63 10.68 7.55
CA ASN A 335 -17.25 10.97 8.83
C ASN A 335 -16.41 10.39 9.98
N ASN A 336 -16.70 10.85 11.20
CA ASN A 336 -16.00 10.40 12.38
C ASN A 336 -16.50 9.03 12.87
N ASN A 337 -15.63 8.03 12.88
CA ASN A 337 -15.82 6.78 13.59
C ASN A 337 -15.57 6.97 15.09
N THR A 338 -16.46 6.40 15.91
CA THR A 338 -16.34 6.44 17.36
C THR A 338 -16.08 5.04 17.90
N PHE A 339 -14.90 4.84 18.48
CA PHE A 339 -14.47 3.62 19.14
C PHE A 339 -14.74 3.72 20.64
N THR A 340 -15.51 2.79 21.19
CA THR A 340 -15.80 2.70 22.61
C THR A 340 -15.28 1.38 23.15
N VAL A 341 -14.15 1.42 23.87
CA VAL A 341 -13.57 0.24 24.53
C VAL A 341 -14.09 0.21 25.97
N THR A 342 -14.84 -0.82 26.33
CA THR A 342 -15.46 -0.97 27.65
C THR A 342 -14.89 -2.17 28.39
N ASN A 343 -14.32 -1.95 29.58
CA ASN A 343 -14.05 -2.99 30.56
C ASN A 343 -15.33 -3.24 31.36
N GLN A 344 -15.78 -4.49 31.42
CA GLN A 344 -16.98 -4.86 32.15
C GLN A 344 -16.73 -4.91 33.66
N ALA A 345 -17.77 -4.64 34.44
CA ALA A 345 -17.67 -4.71 35.90
C ALA A 345 -17.54 -6.15 36.40
N GLY A 346 -16.65 -6.41 37.35
CA GLY A 346 -16.30 -7.76 37.82
C GLY A 346 -15.80 -7.81 39.28
N PRO A 347 -15.62 -9.01 39.86
CA PRO A 347 -15.12 -9.13 41.23
C PRO A 347 -13.59 -8.95 41.32
N GLY A 348 -13.09 -7.71 41.36
CA GLY A 348 -11.64 -7.47 41.48
C GLY A 348 -11.21 -6.02 41.22
N PRO A 349 -9.89 -5.75 41.15
CA PRO A 349 -9.36 -4.53 40.54
C PRO A 349 -9.61 -4.53 39.03
N GLU A 350 -10.58 -3.74 38.58
CA GLU A 350 -10.99 -3.67 37.18
C GLU A 350 -10.12 -2.66 36.41
N GLY A 351 -9.42 -3.11 35.38
CA GLY A 351 -8.66 -2.22 34.51
C GLY A 351 -8.05 -2.90 33.29
N PHE A 352 -7.73 -2.09 32.30
CA PHE A 352 -6.83 -2.46 31.21
C PHE A 352 -5.79 -1.36 31.00
N THR A 353 -4.62 -1.75 30.52
CA THR A 353 -3.62 -0.86 29.94
C THR A 353 -3.36 -1.26 28.52
N GLY A 354 -3.06 -0.29 27.68
CA GLY A 354 -2.93 -0.55 26.26
C GLY A 354 -2.82 0.71 25.45
N ASP A 355 -2.80 0.54 24.14
CA ASP A 355 -2.76 1.60 23.16
C ASP A 355 -3.79 1.28 22.08
N LEU A 356 -4.53 2.29 21.66
CA LEU A 356 -5.34 2.24 20.46
C LEU A 356 -4.71 3.13 19.43
N PHE A 357 -4.45 2.56 18.27
CA PHE A 357 -4.06 3.24 17.06
C PHE A 357 -5.21 3.13 16.08
N ALA A 358 -5.63 4.25 15.51
CA ALA A 358 -6.51 4.24 14.35
C ALA A 358 -5.96 5.19 13.29
N SER A 359 -6.03 4.79 12.04
CA SER A 359 -5.55 5.56 10.90
C SER A 359 -6.63 5.69 9.84
N ALA A 360 -6.51 6.67 8.95
CA ALA A 360 -7.37 6.77 7.77
C ALA A 360 -6.61 6.27 6.55
N VAL A 361 -7.27 5.49 5.69
CA VAL A 361 -6.69 5.18 4.39
C VAL A 361 -6.86 6.38 3.46
N CYS A 362 -5.86 6.67 2.64
CA CYS A 362 -5.88 7.82 1.74
C CYS A 362 -5.39 7.51 0.33
N ASP A 363 -5.65 8.48 -0.53
CA ASP A 363 -5.36 8.55 -1.95
C ASP A 363 -4.91 10.02 -2.10
N THR A 364 -3.60 10.24 -1.96
CA THR A 364 -3.01 11.58 -1.76
C THR A 364 -3.24 12.47 -2.97
N ASP A 365 -3.10 11.93 -4.18
CA ASP A 365 -3.27 12.65 -5.44
C ASP A 365 -4.72 12.65 -5.99
N GLY A 366 -5.58 11.77 -5.47
CA GLY A 366 -6.99 11.68 -5.83
C GLY A 366 -7.26 10.97 -7.16
N ASP A 367 -6.38 10.08 -7.61
CA ASP A 367 -6.52 9.33 -8.85
C ASP A 367 -7.43 8.08 -8.75
N GLY A 368 -7.72 7.66 -7.52
CA GLY A 368 -8.59 6.54 -7.17
C GLY A 368 -7.87 5.25 -6.79
N ILE A 369 -6.54 5.26 -6.72
CA ILE A 369 -5.69 4.23 -6.13
C ILE A 369 -5.30 4.71 -4.73
N GLN A 370 -5.26 3.80 -3.76
CA GLN A 370 -4.94 4.15 -2.38
C GLN A 370 -3.42 4.08 -2.23
N ASN A 371 -2.82 4.91 -1.38
CA ASN A 371 -1.38 5.01 -1.26
C ASN A 371 -0.71 3.64 -1.07
N GLU A 372 -1.29 2.76 -0.23
CA GLU A 372 -0.79 1.39 0.00
C GLU A 372 -0.85 0.45 -1.23
N LEU A 373 -1.28 0.96 -2.37
CA LEU A 373 -1.36 0.28 -3.67
C LEU A 373 -0.81 1.16 -4.82
N ASP A 374 -0.25 2.32 -4.49
CA ASP A 374 0.17 3.37 -5.41
C ASP A 374 1.68 3.55 -5.38
N LEU A 375 2.34 3.29 -6.51
CA LEU A 375 3.81 3.40 -6.57
C LEU A 375 4.32 4.84 -6.73
N ASP A 376 3.43 5.82 -6.93
CA ASP A 376 3.70 7.26 -7.08
C ASP A 376 2.54 8.06 -6.46
N SER A 377 2.45 8.02 -5.13
CA SER A 377 1.29 8.48 -4.34
C SER A 377 0.95 9.97 -4.50
N ASP A 378 1.88 10.78 -5.01
CA ASP A 378 1.65 12.19 -5.27
C ASP A 378 1.68 12.58 -6.76
N ASN A 379 1.86 11.59 -7.65
CA ASN A 379 1.83 11.71 -9.11
C ASN A 379 2.85 12.73 -9.68
N ASP A 380 3.96 12.96 -9.00
CA ASP A 380 5.02 13.90 -9.42
C ASP A 380 6.02 13.27 -10.42
N GLY A 381 5.98 11.94 -10.58
CA GLY A 381 6.83 11.20 -11.52
C GLY A 381 8.13 10.68 -10.92
N ILE A 382 8.32 10.75 -9.61
CA ILE A 382 9.25 9.96 -8.83
C ILE A 382 8.47 8.73 -8.31
N PHE A 383 9.14 7.68 -7.86
CA PHE A 383 8.44 6.54 -7.23
C PHE A 383 8.58 6.66 -5.72
N ASP A 384 7.58 6.20 -4.98
CA ASP A 384 7.54 6.19 -3.51
C ASP A 384 8.77 5.47 -2.92
N ILE A 385 9.19 4.33 -3.50
CA ILE A 385 10.44 3.61 -3.17
C ILE A 385 11.71 4.49 -3.26
N VAL A 386 11.74 5.48 -4.17
CA VAL A 386 12.88 6.40 -4.34
C VAL A 386 12.86 7.48 -3.25
N GLU A 387 11.67 8.00 -2.96
CA GLU A 387 11.43 9.12 -2.06
C GLU A 387 11.48 8.71 -0.59
N SER A 388 10.96 7.54 -0.25
CA SER A 388 11.03 6.94 1.09
C SER A 388 12.47 6.77 1.58
N GLY A 389 13.42 6.70 0.65
CA GLY A 389 14.83 6.49 0.92
C GLY A 389 15.18 5.04 1.22
N VAL A 390 14.26 4.09 1.03
CA VAL A 390 14.49 2.65 1.27
C VAL A 390 15.63 2.10 0.40
N LEU A 391 15.82 2.63 -0.81
CA LEU A 391 16.95 2.28 -1.71
C LEU A 391 18.33 2.64 -1.14
N ASN A 392 18.41 3.45 -0.09
CA ASN A 392 19.69 3.74 0.60
C ASN A 392 20.14 2.58 1.51
N LEU A 393 19.26 1.62 1.77
CA LEU A 393 19.57 0.44 2.57
C LEU A 393 20.39 -0.58 1.79
N GLY A 394 21.39 -1.16 2.46
CA GLY A 394 22.24 -2.17 1.85
C GLY A 394 21.47 -3.48 1.63
N GLY A 395 21.27 -3.86 0.36
CA GLY A 395 20.56 -5.10 0.00
C GLY A 395 19.14 -4.88 -0.54
N VAL A 396 18.73 -3.62 -0.65
CA VAL A 396 17.54 -3.18 -1.38
C VAL A 396 17.98 -2.64 -2.74
N ALA A 397 17.19 -2.89 -3.78
CA ALA A 397 17.43 -2.38 -5.12
C ALA A 397 16.11 -2.34 -5.91
N ASP A 398 16.02 -1.41 -6.85
CA ASP A 398 15.04 -1.41 -7.93
C ASP A 398 15.83 -1.28 -9.26
N SER A 399 16.27 -2.42 -9.80
CA SER A 399 17.16 -2.45 -10.98
C SER A 399 16.41 -2.36 -12.31
N ASN A 400 15.14 -2.73 -12.31
CA ASN A 400 14.19 -2.65 -13.41
C ASN A 400 13.46 -1.32 -13.47
N ASN A 401 13.52 -0.52 -12.40
CA ASN A 401 12.93 0.81 -12.29
C ASN A 401 11.41 0.73 -12.53
N ASP A 402 10.75 -0.15 -11.79
CA ASP A 402 9.29 -0.35 -11.83
C ASP A 402 8.59 -0.05 -10.52
N GLY A 403 9.26 0.64 -9.58
CA GLY A 403 8.68 1.11 -8.32
C GLY A 403 8.68 0.06 -7.21
N VAL A 404 9.03 -1.19 -7.52
CA VAL A 404 8.92 -2.32 -6.60
C VAL A 404 10.30 -2.83 -6.20
N ILE A 405 10.47 -3.27 -4.96
CA ILE A 405 11.75 -3.85 -4.50
C ILE A 405 12.08 -5.13 -5.29
N ASP A 406 13.29 -5.17 -5.88
CA ASP A 406 13.83 -6.34 -6.58
C ASP A 406 13.81 -7.59 -5.69
N GLY A 407 12.93 -8.54 -6.04
CA GLY A 407 12.87 -9.84 -5.40
C GLY A 407 11.98 -9.91 -4.17
N ALA A 408 11.23 -8.84 -3.84
CA ALA A 408 10.24 -8.82 -2.76
C ALA A 408 9.30 -10.04 -2.82
N THR A 409 8.75 -10.33 -4.02
CA THR A 409 7.89 -11.51 -4.31
C THR A 409 8.40 -12.88 -3.81
N SER A 410 9.70 -13.03 -3.55
CA SER A 410 10.29 -14.28 -3.02
C SER A 410 11.20 -14.08 -1.82
N GLY A 411 11.47 -12.83 -1.51
CA GLY A 411 12.35 -12.36 -0.46
C GLY A 411 11.57 -11.79 0.72
N SER A 412 10.25 -11.81 0.67
CA SER A 412 9.35 -11.50 1.79
C SER A 412 9.08 -12.72 2.67
N GLY A 413 8.77 -12.44 3.94
CA GLY A 413 8.54 -13.42 4.98
C GLY A 413 7.15 -14.06 4.92
N SER A 414 6.59 -14.38 6.08
CA SER A 414 5.19 -14.79 6.22
C SER A 414 4.24 -13.59 6.41
N ASN A 415 4.80 -12.39 6.48
CA ASN A 415 4.18 -11.09 6.73
C ASN A 415 4.27 -10.15 5.53
N GLY A 416 4.72 -10.62 4.37
CA GLY A 416 4.79 -9.84 3.12
C GLY A 416 5.85 -8.74 3.05
N LEU A 417 6.31 -8.21 4.19
CA LEU A 417 7.41 -7.23 4.22
C LEU A 417 8.75 -7.83 3.75
N TYR A 418 9.50 -7.08 2.94
CA TYR A 418 10.79 -7.55 2.42
C TYR A 418 11.83 -7.77 3.53
N ASN A 419 12.42 -8.98 3.58
CA ASN A 419 13.28 -9.42 4.70
C ASN A 419 14.49 -8.49 5.02
N ASN A 420 14.98 -7.72 4.04
CA ASN A 420 16.13 -6.85 4.25
C ASN A 420 15.77 -5.49 4.86
N ILE A 421 14.49 -5.14 4.90
CA ILE A 421 14.02 -3.87 5.46
C ILE A 421 13.36 -4.04 6.82
N GLU A 422 13.12 -5.26 7.29
CA GLU A 422 12.46 -5.52 8.58
C GLU A 422 13.38 -6.00 9.70
N ASP A 423 12.93 -5.84 10.95
CA ASP A 423 13.66 -6.32 12.13
C ASP A 423 13.41 -7.80 12.46
N ASN A 424 12.24 -8.33 12.08
CA ASN A 424 11.83 -9.72 12.29
C ASN A 424 10.64 -10.13 11.41
N ASP A 425 10.59 -11.40 10.97
CA ASP A 425 9.50 -11.97 10.16
C ASP A 425 8.26 -12.32 11.03
N THR A 426 7.60 -11.30 11.57
CA THR A 426 6.28 -11.41 12.20
C THR A 426 5.32 -10.37 11.63
N GLU A 427 4.02 -10.56 11.81
CA GLU A 427 2.95 -9.61 11.42
C GLU A 427 3.14 -8.17 11.99
N TYR A 428 4.15 -7.92 12.84
CA TYR A 428 4.45 -6.61 13.43
C TYR A 428 5.91 -6.25 13.29
N ALA A 429 6.52 -6.76 12.22
CA ALA A 429 7.79 -6.29 11.73
C ALA A 429 7.77 -4.76 11.70
N ILE A 430 8.86 -4.15 12.16
CA ILE A 430 9.05 -2.72 12.05
C ILE A 430 10.13 -2.51 11.00
N PRO A 431 9.93 -1.58 10.05
CA PRO A 431 10.99 -1.19 9.13
C PRO A 431 12.25 -0.72 9.87
N THR A 432 13.39 -1.09 9.32
CA THR A 432 14.73 -0.78 9.82
C THR A 432 15.20 0.60 9.38
N TYR A 433 14.34 1.33 8.68
CA TYR A 433 14.52 2.71 8.25
C TYR A 433 13.32 3.56 8.67
N SER A 434 13.34 4.83 8.29
CA SER A 434 12.21 5.73 8.44
C SER A 434 12.03 6.42 7.10
N VAL A 435 10.78 6.51 6.64
CA VAL A 435 10.40 7.27 5.45
C VAL A 435 10.93 8.70 5.60
N LEU A 436 11.45 9.26 4.51
CA LEU A 436 12.03 10.59 4.52
C LEU A 436 10.94 11.67 4.63
N ASP A 437 11.29 12.71 5.37
CA ASP A 437 10.53 13.95 5.57
C ASP A 437 11.57 15.07 5.52
N SER A 438 11.83 15.55 4.31
CA SER A 438 12.98 16.39 3.98
C SER A 438 12.89 17.79 4.60
N ASP A 439 11.69 18.34 4.76
CA ASP A 439 11.43 19.64 5.39
C ASP A 439 10.96 19.57 6.86
N ALA A 440 10.65 18.37 7.36
CA ALA A 440 10.18 18.07 8.71
C ALA A 440 8.82 18.70 9.06
N ASP A 441 7.91 18.82 8.09
CA ASP A 441 6.56 19.36 8.28
C ASP A 441 5.51 18.32 8.71
N GLY A 442 5.86 17.03 8.58
CA GLY A 442 5.02 15.88 8.94
C GLY A 442 4.27 15.24 7.76
N THR A 443 4.46 15.74 6.54
CA THR A 443 4.16 15.06 5.28
C THR A 443 5.45 14.39 4.80
N TYR A 444 5.42 13.09 4.56
CA TYR A 444 6.61 12.38 4.07
C TYR A 444 6.81 12.67 2.57
N ASP A 445 8.06 12.58 2.11
CA ASP A 445 8.47 12.89 0.74
C ASP A 445 7.57 12.20 -0.33
N PRO A 446 7.26 10.89 -0.27
CA PRO A 446 6.38 10.22 -1.24
C PRO A 446 4.96 10.80 -1.38
N TYR A 447 4.53 11.65 -0.44
CA TYR A 447 3.18 12.21 -0.40
C TYR A 447 3.17 13.72 -0.60
N SER A 448 4.27 14.29 -1.11
CA SER A 448 4.53 15.72 -1.13
C SER A 448 5.15 16.20 -2.45
N THR A 449 4.39 16.97 -3.21
CA THR A 449 4.86 17.56 -4.48
C THR A 449 5.97 18.64 -4.35
N ASP A 450 6.47 18.92 -3.14
CA ASP A 450 7.48 19.94 -2.76
C ASP A 450 8.18 19.48 -1.46
N SER A 451 8.88 18.34 -1.51
CA SER A 451 9.45 17.61 -0.35
C SER A 451 10.38 18.44 0.52
N ASP A 452 11.10 19.41 -0.05
CA ASP A 452 12.02 20.28 0.69
C ASP A 452 11.43 21.64 1.12
N GLY A 453 10.19 21.91 0.71
CA GLY A 453 9.38 23.06 1.11
C GLY A 453 9.90 24.39 0.60
N ASP A 454 10.57 24.41 -0.56
CA ASP A 454 11.19 25.60 -1.13
C ASP A 454 10.37 26.32 -2.22
N ILE A 455 9.19 25.77 -2.54
CA ILE A 455 8.19 26.24 -3.52
C ILE A 455 8.51 25.77 -4.96
N CYS A 456 9.62 25.06 -5.20
CA CYS A 456 9.90 24.41 -6.48
C CYS A 456 9.37 22.98 -6.41
N ASN A 457 8.44 22.62 -7.30
CA ASN A 457 7.85 21.29 -7.23
C ASN A 457 8.88 20.20 -7.59
N ASP A 458 8.79 19.07 -6.91
CA ASP A 458 9.72 17.94 -7.00
C ASP A 458 9.85 17.39 -8.43
N VAL A 459 8.74 17.27 -9.16
CA VAL A 459 8.71 16.98 -10.61
C VAL A 459 9.66 17.86 -11.43
N VAL A 460 9.78 19.15 -11.11
CA VAL A 460 10.65 20.09 -11.83
C VAL A 460 12.10 19.93 -11.39
N GLU A 461 12.33 19.75 -10.10
CA GLU A 461 13.67 19.59 -9.51
C GLU A 461 14.34 18.29 -9.92
N SER A 462 13.55 17.22 -10.00
CA SER A 462 13.93 15.94 -10.56
C SER A 462 14.24 15.98 -12.06
N GLY A 463 13.93 17.10 -12.72
CA GLY A 463 14.24 17.35 -14.13
C GLY A 463 13.19 16.80 -15.08
N PHE A 464 11.97 16.55 -14.60
CA PHE A 464 10.86 16.03 -15.38
C PHE A 464 9.95 17.16 -15.87
N THR A 465 8.97 16.79 -16.71
CA THR A 465 8.13 17.75 -17.41
C THR A 465 6.87 18.09 -16.59
N ASP A 466 6.85 19.28 -15.98
CA ASP A 466 5.62 19.96 -15.55
C ASP A 466 5.46 21.28 -16.33
N ASN A 467 4.61 21.27 -17.36
CA ASN A 467 4.36 22.48 -18.16
C ASN A 467 3.23 23.36 -17.59
N ASN A 468 2.52 22.86 -16.56
CA ASN A 468 1.30 23.45 -16.01
C ASN A 468 1.58 24.19 -14.71
N ASP A 469 2.71 23.86 -14.07
CA ASP A 469 3.10 24.35 -12.75
C ASP A 469 2.07 23.91 -11.70
N ASP A 470 1.59 22.66 -11.81
CA ASP A 470 0.62 22.04 -10.90
C ASP A 470 1.20 20.95 -10.00
N GLY A 471 2.50 20.66 -10.11
CA GLY A 471 3.21 19.72 -9.25
C GLY A 471 3.20 18.28 -9.74
N TYR A 472 2.45 17.99 -10.81
CA TYR A 472 2.28 16.64 -11.31
C TYR A 472 3.02 16.39 -12.63
N LEU A 473 3.35 15.12 -12.89
CA LEU A 473 4.03 14.74 -14.12
C LEU A 473 3.14 14.90 -15.36
N GLY A 474 3.58 15.78 -16.27
CA GLY A 474 3.03 15.90 -17.61
C GLY A 474 1.78 16.79 -17.71
N PRO A 475 0.91 16.55 -18.72
CA PRO A 475 -0.19 17.45 -19.03
C PRO A 475 -1.50 17.06 -18.32
N LEU A 476 -2.37 18.04 -18.07
CA LEU A 476 -3.76 17.78 -17.66
C LEU A 476 -4.68 17.32 -18.82
N PRO A 477 -5.56 16.31 -18.61
CA PRO A 477 -5.69 15.50 -17.39
C PRO A 477 -4.62 14.41 -17.29
N ILE A 478 -4.18 14.13 -16.07
CA ILE A 478 -3.31 13.00 -15.74
C ILE A 478 -4.07 11.69 -15.98
N THR A 479 -3.35 10.66 -16.38
CA THR A 479 -3.85 9.29 -16.44
C THR A 479 -2.80 8.35 -15.88
N VAL A 480 -3.20 7.47 -14.96
CA VAL A 480 -2.34 6.47 -14.33
C VAL A 480 -2.63 5.06 -14.87
N ASP A 481 -1.77 4.10 -14.56
CA ASP A 481 -2.04 2.68 -14.81
C ASP A 481 -2.75 1.99 -13.63
N SER A 482 -2.49 0.71 -13.37
CA SER A 482 -3.14 -0.02 -12.26
C SER A 482 -2.40 0.08 -10.94
N ASN A 483 -1.18 0.61 -10.95
CA ASN A 483 -0.28 0.72 -9.81
C ASN A 483 0.02 2.20 -9.53
N GLY A 484 -0.88 3.13 -9.88
CA GLY A 484 -0.70 4.56 -9.63
C GLY A 484 0.24 5.31 -10.57
N VAL A 485 1.08 4.59 -11.33
CA VAL A 485 2.10 5.23 -12.18
C VAL A 485 1.49 6.09 -13.32
N VAL A 486 1.88 7.36 -13.40
CA VAL A 486 1.52 8.31 -14.48
C VAL A 486 1.93 7.80 -15.86
N THR A 487 0.95 7.65 -16.74
CA THR A 487 1.12 7.26 -18.15
C THR A 487 0.95 8.40 -19.15
N SER A 488 0.47 9.56 -18.71
CA SER A 488 0.31 10.78 -19.53
C SER A 488 1.60 11.58 -19.73
N GLY A 489 2.62 11.35 -18.88
CA GLY A 489 3.93 11.98 -18.91
C GLY A 489 4.74 11.65 -20.18
N SER A 490 5.71 12.51 -20.51
CA SER A 490 6.65 12.26 -21.63
C SER A 490 8.04 11.78 -21.20
N ASP A 491 8.30 11.89 -19.90
CA ASP A 491 9.49 11.55 -19.12
C ASP A 491 8.99 11.10 -17.73
N GLY A 492 9.77 11.29 -16.66
CA GLY A 492 9.48 10.74 -15.33
C GLY A 492 10.05 9.34 -15.12
N TYR A 493 9.98 8.85 -13.89
CA TYR A 493 10.41 7.53 -13.45
C TYR A 493 11.81 7.18 -13.94
N THR A 494 12.74 8.11 -13.76
CA THR A 494 14.17 7.87 -13.96
C THR A 494 14.92 8.47 -12.79
N THR A 495 16.23 8.24 -12.69
CA THR A 495 17.02 8.82 -11.60
C THR A 495 16.82 10.34 -11.52
N PRO A 496 16.31 10.87 -10.38
CA PRO A 496 16.15 12.30 -10.16
C PRO A 496 17.47 13.07 -10.33
N ALA A 497 17.37 14.38 -10.59
CA ALA A 497 18.54 15.23 -10.75
C ALA A 497 19.31 15.42 -9.42
N ASP A 498 20.64 15.45 -9.54
CA ASP A 498 21.59 15.88 -8.50
C ASP A 498 22.59 16.81 -9.21
N ASN A 499 22.21 18.08 -9.35
CA ASN A 499 22.92 19.02 -10.22
C ASN A 499 24.26 19.49 -9.63
N ASP A 500 24.45 19.38 -8.32
CA ASP A 500 25.71 19.71 -7.64
C ASP A 500 26.59 18.48 -7.32
N SER A 501 26.06 17.27 -7.56
CA SER A 501 26.70 15.97 -7.35
C SER A 501 27.06 15.70 -5.89
N ASN A 502 26.20 16.10 -4.96
CA ASN A 502 26.43 15.94 -3.52
C ASN A 502 25.78 14.69 -2.91
N THR A 503 25.12 13.85 -3.72
CA THR A 503 24.42 12.60 -3.36
C THR A 503 23.06 12.75 -2.70
N THR A 504 22.62 13.97 -2.44
CA THR A 504 21.20 14.29 -2.21
C THR A 504 20.61 14.70 -3.57
N TYR A 505 19.36 14.36 -3.83
CA TYR A 505 18.69 14.78 -5.06
C TYR A 505 18.10 16.17 -4.86
N ASP A 506 18.01 16.95 -5.93
CA ASP A 506 17.68 18.38 -5.86
C ASP A 506 16.31 18.61 -5.20
N TYR A 507 15.30 17.76 -5.43
CA TYR A 507 13.96 17.84 -4.81
C TYR A 507 13.94 17.69 -3.27
N ARG A 508 15.08 17.34 -2.66
CA ARG A 508 15.25 17.22 -1.20
C ARG A 508 16.19 18.29 -0.63
N GLU A 509 16.55 19.29 -1.42
CA GLU A 509 17.61 20.24 -1.10
C GLU A 509 17.17 21.69 -1.14
N ALA A 510 16.47 22.11 -0.07
CA ALA A 510 15.85 23.42 0.03
C ALA A 510 16.72 24.56 -0.54
N GLY A 511 16.29 25.02 -1.70
CA GLY A 511 16.95 25.99 -2.54
C GLY A 511 16.37 27.40 -2.40
N THR A 512 17.05 28.34 -3.02
CA THR A 512 16.50 29.69 -3.22
C THR A 512 17.09 30.30 -4.48
N VAL A 513 16.38 31.26 -5.07
CA VAL A 513 16.93 32.08 -6.16
C VAL A 513 18.21 32.82 -5.72
N PRO A 514 19.25 32.91 -6.59
CA PRO A 514 20.51 33.55 -6.20
C PRO A 514 20.34 35.04 -5.88
N SER A 515 21.02 35.54 -4.84
CA SER A 515 21.00 36.97 -4.49
C SER A 515 22.24 37.69 -5.03
N ILE A 516 22.09 38.94 -5.49
CA ILE A 516 23.21 39.79 -5.93
C ILE A 516 23.55 40.78 -4.82
N SER A 517 24.77 40.67 -4.27
CA SER A 517 25.33 41.61 -3.27
C SER A 517 26.05 42.80 -3.90
N SER A 518 26.57 42.65 -5.12
CA SER A 518 27.16 43.75 -5.89
C SER A 518 26.83 43.64 -7.38
N GLN A 519 26.11 44.63 -7.90
CA GLN A 519 25.68 44.69 -9.29
C GLN A 519 26.85 45.07 -10.21
N PRO A 520 26.88 44.57 -11.47
CA PRO A 520 27.89 44.98 -12.43
C PRO A 520 27.78 46.46 -12.76
N ALA A 521 28.93 47.13 -12.80
CA ALA A 521 29.02 48.56 -13.07
C ALA A 521 29.40 48.84 -14.53
N ASN A 522 29.00 50.01 -15.03
CA ASN A 522 29.49 50.52 -16.31
C ASN A 522 31.03 50.67 -16.27
N VAL A 523 31.69 50.33 -17.38
CA VAL A 523 33.14 50.39 -17.49
C VAL A 523 33.58 51.22 -18.69
N THR A 524 34.66 51.98 -18.52
CA THR A 524 35.29 52.75 -19.59
C THR A 524 36.68 52.19 -19.85
N THR A 525 37.01 51.90 -21.11
CA THR A 525 38.34 51.44 -21.54
C THR A 525 38.74 52.05 -22.88
N CYS A 526 39.97 51.82 -23.33
CA CYS A 526 40.42 52.24 -24.65
C CYS A 526 40.24 51.14 -25.70
N PRO A 527 40.04 51.49 -26.99
CA PRO A 527 40.11 50.51 -28.06
C PRO A 527 41.43 49.74 -28.03
N GLY A 528 41.37 48.40 -28.10
CA GLY A 528 42.56 47.54 -27.98
C GLY A 528 43.06 47.29 -26.55
N CYS A 529 42.43 47.86 -25.52
CA CYS A 529 42.79 47.62 -24.12
C CYS A 529 42.02 46.42 -23.55
N SER A 530 42.21 46.10 -22.27
CA SER A 530 41.42 45.05 -21.60
C SER A 530 40.66 45.65 -20.41
N THR A 531 39.48 45.12 -20.11
CA THR A 531 38.66 45.50 -18.96
C THR A 531 37.84 44.30 -18.48
N THR A 532 37.22 44.42 -17.32
CA THR A 532 36.40 43.38 -16.71
C THR A 532 35.09 43.97 -16.21
N ILE A 533 34.01 43.21 -16.30
CA ILE A 533 32.72 43.49 -15.67
C ILE A 533 32.47 42.35 -14.68
N SER A 534 32.21 42.67 -13.42
CA SER A 534 32.08 41.66 -12.36
C SER A 534 30.77 41.84 -11.60
N VAL A 535 30.24 40.72 -11.09
CA VAL A 535 29.12 40.65 -10.15
C VAL A 535 29.59 39.94 -8.88
N SER A 536 28.97 40.22 -7.74
CA SER A 536 29.12 39.40 -6.53
C SER A 536 27.75 38.91 -6.10
N SER A 537 27.61 37.61 -5.89
CA SER A 537 26.34 36.92 -5.69
C SER A 537 26.52 35.64 -4.87
N THR A 538 25.41 34.98 -4.54
CA THR A 538 25.38 33.62 -3.97
C THR A 538 25.32 32.51 -5.03
N ALA A 539 25.27 32.87 -6.32
CA ALA A 539 25.07 31.94 -7.43
C ALA A 539 26.22 30.95 -7.67
N ASP A 540 25.87 29.73 -8.06
CA ASP A 540 26.79 28.69 -8.52
C ASP A 540 27.14 28.84 -10.00
N GLN A 541 26.13 29.18 -10.81
CA GLN A 541 26.26 29.27 -12.26
C GLN A 541 26.01 30.70 -12.76
N PHE A 542 26.68 31.02 -13.87
CA PHE A 542 26.63 32.33 -14.50
C PHE A 542 26.50 32.15 -16.01
N GLN A 543 25.69 32.98 -16.66
CA GLN A 543 25.66 33.11 -18.12
C GLN A 543 25.63 34.58 -18.51
N TRP A 544 26.76 35.12 -18.96
CA TRP A 544 26.83 36.49 -19.46
C TRP A 544 26.12 36.61 -20.82
N GLN A 545 25.40 37.71 -21.00
CA GLN A 545 24.68 38.04 -22.22
C GLN A 545 25.05 39.45 -22.72
N VAL A 546 25.03 39.64 -24.04
CA VAL A 546 25.17 40.95 -24.69
C VAL A 546 23.86 41.35 -25.36
N PHE A 547 23.49 42.62 -25.29
CA PHE A 547 22.32 43.14 -25.99
C PHE A 547 22.67 43.45 -27.45
N ASN A 548 21.96 42.85 -28.40
CA ASN A 548 22.20 43.01 -29.83
C ASN A 548 21.36 44.13 -30.50
N GLY A 549 20.66 44.94 -29.69
CA GLY A 549 19.76 46.01 -30.16
C GLY A 549 18.27 45.65 -30.14
N GLY A 550 17.92 44.37 -29.99
CA GLY A 550 16.53 43.91 -29.85
C GLY A 550 16.33 42.78 -28.83
N SER A 551 17.34 41.93 -28.63
CA SER A 551 17.33 40.85 -27.65
C SER A 551 18.68 40.70 -26.95
N TRP A 552 18.67 40.01 -25.82
CA TRP A 552 19.88 39.53 -25.17
C TRP A 552 20.33 38.24 -25.85
N THR A 553 21.65 38.08 -26.01
CA THR A 553 22.28 36.90 -26.62
C THR A 553 23.37 36.38 -25.71
N ASP A 554 23.39 35.07 -25.47
CA ASP A 554 24.41 34.42 -24.65
C ASP A 554 25.81 34.59 -25.23
N LEU A 555 26.75 34.90 -24.34
CA LEU A 555 28.16 34.97 -24.66
C LEU A 555 28.82 33.62 -24.38
N ALA A 556 29.69 33.24 -25.30
CA ALA A 556 30.65 32.16 -25.12
C ALA A 556 32.08 32.73 -25.03
N ASP A 557 32.99 31.96 -24.44
CA ASP A 557 34.43 32.27 -24.38
C ASP A 557 35.06 32.25 -25.78
N ALA A 558 34.86 33.33 -26.52
CA ALA A 558 35.27 33.50 -27.90
C ALA A 558 35.50 34.98 -28.26
N GLY A 559 36.37 35.20 -29.26
CA GLY A 559 36.66 36.55 -29.75
C GLY A 559 37.29 37.43 -28.67
N ILE A 560 36.54 38.46 -28.25
CA ILE A 560 36.99 39.40 -27.22
C ILE A 560 36.58 38.98 -25.80
N TYR A 561 35.73 37.96 -25.66
CA TYR A 561 35.13 37.55 -24.40
C TYR A 561 35.82 36.33 -23.80
N SER A 562 36.02 36.34 -22.48
CA SER A 562 36.41 35.17 -21.69
C SER A 562 35.83 35.26 -20.27
N GLY A 563 35.60 34.13 -19.60
CA GLY A 563 34.95 34.10 -18.29
C GLY A 563 33.44 34.27 -18.37
N THR A 564 32.81 33.95 -19.50
CA THR A 564 31.36 34.14 -19.72
C THR A 564 30.47 33.28 -18.83
N HIS A 565 31.04 32.27 -18.17
CA HIS A 565 30.39 31.43 -17.17
C HIS A 565 30.93 31.63 -15.75
N THR A 566 31.42 32.84 -15.45
CA THR A 566 31.95 33.16 -14.11
C THR A 566 31.36 34.50 -13.63
N GLY A 567 31.52 34.80 -12.34
CA GLY A 567 31.19 36.11 -11.79
C GLY A 567 31.97 37.29 -12.39
N THR A 568 32.91 37.08 -13.32
CA THR A 568 33.67 38.13 -14.01
C THR A 568 33.82 37.89 -15.51
N LEU A 569 33.16 38.73 -16.32
CA LEU A 569 33.38 38.81 -17.76
C LEU A 569 34.63 39.63 -18.07
N SER A 570 35.59 39.03 -18.76
CA SER A 570 36.76 39.74 -19.29
C SER A 570 36.54 40.10 -20.76
N ILE A 571 36.82 41.36 -21.09
CA ILE A 571 36.71 41.91 -22.45
C ILE A 571 38.10 42.39 -22.87
N THR A 572 38.68 41.75 -23.89
CA THR A 572 40.04 42.03 -24.37
C THR A 572 40.05 42.55 -25.80
N ASN A 573 40.85 43.58 -26.04
CA ASN A 573 41.00 44.23 -27.34
C ASN A 573 39.67 44.67 -28.01
N PRO A 574 38.72 45.32 -27.30
CA PRO A 574 37.49 45.78 -27.92
C PRO A 574 37.78 46.83 -29.00
N THR A 575 36.99 46.83 -30.06
CA THR A 575 37.10 47.75 -31.18
C THR A 575 35.95 48.77 -31.13
N PRO A 576 35.98 49.85 -31.92
CA PRO A 576 34.92 50.87 -31.90
C PRO A 576 33.50 50.35 -32.19
N THR A 577 33.35 49.13 -32.73
CA THR A 577 32.02 48.51 -32.93
C THR A 577 31.39 48.00 -31.63
N GLU A 578 32.18 47.80 -30.58
CA GLU A 578 31.71 47.37 -29.26
C GLU A 578 31.46 48.55 -28.30
N ASP A 579 31.61 49.78 -28.78
CA ASP A 579 31.30 50.98 -28.00
C ASP A 579 29.79 51.05 -27.71
N ASN A 580 29.44 51.26 -26.44
CA ASN A 580 28.08 51.23 -25.90
C ASN A 580 27.42 49.85 -25.88
N ASN A 581 28.17 48.75 -26.06
CA ASN A 581 27.62 47.42 -25.82
C ASN A 581 27.15 47.29 -24.37
N GLN A 582 25.99 46.65 -24.21
CA GLN A 582 25.34 46.42 -22.93
C GLN A 582 25.42 44.94 -22.56
N TYR A 583 25.76 44.68 -21.31
CA TYR A 583 25.98 43.34 -20.76
C TYR A 583 25.09 43.13 -19.53
N ARG A 584 24.60 41.90 -19.35
CA ARG A 584 23.99 41.42 -18.11
C ARG A 584 24.42 39.98 -17.87
N VAL A 585 24.20 39.47 -16.68
CA VAL A 585 24.43 38.06 -16.35
C VAL A 585 23.16 37.44 -15.79
N ILE A 586 22.86 36.22 -16.23
CA ILE A 586 21.87 35.33 -15.64
C ILE A 586 22.59 34.54 -14.56
N LEU A 587 22.01 34.46 -13.36
CA LEU A 587 22.53 33.73 -12.23
C LEU A 587 21.54 32.62 -11.85
N THR A 588 22.03 31.40 -11.66
CA THR A 588 21.27 30.23 -11.19
C THR A 588 22.04 29.51 -10.07
N ASN A 589 21.32 28.77 -9.23
CA ASN A 589 21.89 27.83 -8.27
C ASN A 589 21.71 26.41 -8.82
N ASN A 590 22.57 25.48 -8.38
CA ASN A 590 22.45 24.09 -8.81
C ASN A 590 21.22 23.42 -8.18
N SER A 591 21.06 23.57 -6.87
CA SER A 591 19.95 23.02 -6.07
C SER A 591 18.68 23.89 -6.11
N TYR A 592 18.46 24.68 -7.18
CA TYR A 592 17.21 25.44 -7.35
C TYR A 592 16.98 25.78 -8.81
N VAL A 593 16.24 24.91 -9.50
CA VAL A 593 16.05 25.01 -10.95
C VAL A 593 14.88 25.92 -11.35
N CYS A 594 13.90 26.12 -10.46
CA CYS A 594 12.69 26.92 -10.73
C CYS A 594 12.93 28.42 -10.92
N GLY A 595 14.13 28.93 -10.64
CA GLY A 595 14.35 30.37 -10.68
C GLY A 595 15.76 30.82 -11.04
N ASN A 596 15.83 32.03 -11.59
CA ASN A 596 17.08 32.73 -11.87
C ASN A 596 17.01 34.19 -11.47
N THR A 597 18.17 34.78 -11.19
CA THR A 597 18.30 36.21 -10.94
C THR A 597 19.00 36.89 -12.11
N LEU A 598 18.41 37.95 -12.64
CA LEU A 598 19.01 38.79 -13.66
C LEU A 598 19.76 39.97 -13.04
N SER A 599 21.01 40.19 -13.46
CA SER A 599 21.75 41.39 -13.07
C SER A 599 21.19 42.66 -13.71
N ASN A 600 21.52 43.80 -13.11
CA ASN A 600 21.43 45.09 -13.79
C ASN A 600 22.32 45.10 -15.05
N THR A 601 22.01 46.00 -15.98
CA THR A 601 22.80 46.20 -17.19
C THR A 601 24.06 47.03 -16.93
N ALA A 602 25.20 46.54 -17.40
CA ALA A 602 26.47 47.26 -17.46
C ALA A 602 26.83 47.65 -18.89
N THR A 603 27.25 48.88 -19.12
CA THR A 603 27.62 49.42 -20.43
C THR A 603 29.14 49.56 -20.56
N LEU A 604 29.69 49.09 -21.68
CA LEU A 604 31.08 49.31 -22.08
C LEU A 604 31.19 50.62 -22.87
N THR A 605 32.00 51.56 -22.38
CA THR A 605 32.31 52.82 -23.09
C THR A 605 33.76 52.78 -23.57
N LEU A 606 34.00 53.11 -24.83
CA LEU A 606 35.33 53.18 -25.43
C LEU A 606 35.78 54.63 -25.58
N GLU A 607 36.82 55.01 -24.83
CA GLU A 607 37.45 56.32 -24.90
C GLU A 607 38.89 56.22 -25.43
N VAL A 608 39.23 57.01 -26.45
CA VAL A 608 40.60 57.10 -26.96
C VAL A 608 41.46 57.97 -26.04
N ASN A 609 42.52 57.38 -25.48
CA ASN A 609 43.51 58.09 -24.68
C ASN A 609 44.28 59.10 -25.55
N THR A 610 43.84 60.37 -25.55
CA THR A 610 44.53 61.55 -26.10
C THR A 610 44.88 61.53 -27.60
N VAL A 611 44.25 62.42 -28.36
CA VAL A 611 44.68 62.73 -29.73
C VAL A 611 45.94 63.60 -29.68
N VAL A 612 47.13 63.06 -29.94
CA VAL A 612 48.33 63.87 -30.15
C VAL A 612 48.25 64.53 -31.53
N THR A 613 47.63 65.71 -31.64
CA THR A 613 47.79 66.53 -32.84
C THR A 613 49.13 67.24 -32.78
N ASN A 614 50.09 66.79 -33.59
CA ASN A 614 51.40 67.45 -33.71
C ASN A 614 51.24 68.78 -34.48
N ARG A 615 50.83 69.85 -33.79
CA ARG A 615 50.68 71.19 -34.40
C ARG A 615 52.07 71.82 -34.51
N ARG A 616 52.64 71.78 -35.73
CA ARG A 616 53.92 72.38 -36.13
C ARG A 616 54.17 73.76 -35.49
N ILE A 617 55.25 73.88 -34.71
CA ILE A 617 55.84 75.16 -34.32
C ILE A 617 56.61 75.71 -35.52
N THR A 618 56.27 76.92 -35.99
CA THR A 618 57.10 77.69 -36.92
C THR A 618 57.59 78.95 -36.22
N TYR A 619 58.88 79.01 -35.87
CA TYR A 619 59.52 80.27 -35.46
C TYR A 619 59.85 81.09 -36.72
N ARG A 620 59.45 82.36 -36.75
CA ARG A 620 60.10 83.36 -37.61
C ARG A 620 60.92 84.29 -36.73
N VAL A 621 62.23 84.26 -36.98
CA VAL A 621 63.25 85.11 -36.39
C VAL A 621 63.10 86.53 -36.96
N ASN A 622 63.05 87.56 -36.11
CA ASN A 622 63.15 88.95 -36.55
C ASN A 622 64.55 89.19 -37.13
N LYS A 623 64.62 89.71 -38.36
CA LYS A 623 65.85 90.29 -38.90
C LYS A 623 65.95 91.74 -38.45
N ASN A 624 67.09 92.05 -37.82
CA ASN A 624 67.62 93.32 -37.33
C ASN A 624 67.00 94.61 -37.86
#